data_AF-A0A3N6MWC6-F1
#
_entry.id   AF-A0A3N6MWC6-F1
#
_cell.length_a   1.000
_cell.length_b   1.000
_cell.length_c   1.000
_cell.angle_alpha   90.00
_cell.angle_beta   90.00
_cell.angle_gamma   90.00
#
_symmetry.space_group_name_H-M   'P 1'
#
loop_
_entity.id
_entity.type
_entity.pdbx_description
1 polymer ?
#
loop_
_entity_poly.entity_id
_entity_poly.type
_entity_poly.pdbx_seq_one_letter_code
_entity_poly.pdbx_strand_id
1 'polypeptide(L)'
;MLEKGTSYFSVRDPKHAEEDLDRFKENGLNAVLHTFSERDRQYYTETMAEIVEASHDRDFTVYMNPWSIGRVFGGEALSEFIGKHPESCQVLSTGDRVPTACFNDPEFREYMRGWVADAAEIGADVLFWDEPHWYIPEWFDHEVPEGTWTCRCESCQELYEQEYDEQMPATRTERIDEFREASLLSFLDEMMELTAEKGLENAVCLLPSEDSDHGLRDWERLAANEHLDVLVTDPYWAVFDEESPEFISYFTDTVVSLSEEYDLKSQIWIQGFRLDDDPETIDDVRKATRAAIDGGVDSVFMWGYDACRSISGIACEDPDAVWNAYLDELPAE
;
A
#
# COMPACT_ATOMS: atom_id res chain seq x y z
N MET A 1 6.20 13.06 -18.53
CA MET A 1 6.22 11.74 -19.18
C MET A 1 5.51 10.84 -18.20
N LEU A 2 4.55 10.02 -18.64
CA LEU A 2 3.83 9.12 -17.75
C LEU A 2 4.82 8.12 -17.13
N GLU A 3 4.80 8.00 -15.80
CA GLU A 3 5.53 6.94 -15.10
C GLU A 3 4.69 5.65 -15.09
N LYS A 4 5.34 4.51 -15.35
CA LYS A 4 4.70 3.23 -15.62
C LYS A 4 5.50 2.15 -14.90
N GLY A 5 4.83 1.41 -14.02
CA GLY A 5 5.53 0.45 -13.17
C GLY A 5 4.70 -0.76 -12.76
N THR A 6 5.32 -1.63 -11.99
CA THR A 6 4.68 -2.81 -11.39
C THR A 6 5.30 -3.13 -10.05
N SER A 7 4.58 -3.88 -9.22
CA SER A 7 5.18 -4.47 -8.02
C SER A 7 5.98 -5.72 -8.35
N TYR A 8 7.17 -5.83 -7.74
CA TYR A 8 8.12 -6.92 -7.87
C TYR A 8 8.45 -7.52 -6.50
N PHE A 9 8.19 -8.82 -6.37
CA PHE A 9 8.27 -9.54 -5.09
C PHE A 9 8.69 -11.00 -5.26
N SER A 10 8.95 -11.66 -4.13
CA SER A 10 9.33 -13.08 -4.01
C SER A 10 10.69 -13.48 -4.57
N VAL A 11 11.24 -12.76 -5.55
CA VAL A 11 12.58 -13.01 -6.10
C VAL A 11 13.62 -12.25 -5.29
N ARG A 12 14.51 -13.00 -4.63
CA ARG A 12 15.68 -12.50 -3.88
C ARG A 12 16.97 -13.13 -4.38
N ASP A 13 16.97 -13.57 -5.64
CA ASP A 13 18.18 -13.94 -6.36
C ASP A 13 18.48 -12.80 -7.34
N PRO A 14 19.54 -12.00 -7.12
CA PRO A 14 19.86 -10.84 -7.96
C PRO A 14 19.95 -11.17 -9.45
N LYS A 15 20.43 -12.37 -9.79
CA LYS A 15 20.53 -12.77 -11.20
C LYS A 15 19.16 -12.84 -11.87
N HIS A 16 18.17 -13.41 -11.18
CA HIS A 16 16.82 -13.51 -11.71
C HIS A 16 16.11 -12.15 -11.68
N ALA A 17 16.39 -11.32 -10.67
CA ALA A 17 15.91 -9.94 -10.63
C ALA A 17 16.41 -9.12 -11.82
N GLU A 18 17.69 -9.20 -12.15
CA GLU A 18 18.25 -8.53 -13.33
C GLU A 18 17.57 -8.95 -14.64
N GLU A 19 17.32 -10.25 -14.83
CA GLU A 19 16.63 -10.80 -16.01
C GLU A 19 15.19 -10.27 -16.12
N ASP A 20 14.47 -10.16 -15.00
CA ASP A 20 13.11 -9.61 -14.97
C ASP A 20 13.11 -8.08 -15.18
N LEU A 21 14.06 -7.35 -14.61
CA LEU A 21 14.20 -5.90 -14.79
C LEU A 21 14.54 -5.53 -16.24
N ASP A 22 15.39 -6.31 -16.91
CA ASP A 22 15.65 -6.17 -18.35
C ASP A 22 14.34 -6.33 -19.13
N ARG A 23 13.54 -7.34 -18.81
CA ARG A 23 12.23 -7.55 -19.44
C ARG A 23 11.27 -6.38 -19.18
N PHE A 24 11.22 -5.84 -17.96
CA PHE A 24 10.39 -4.67 -17.65
C PHE A 24 10.79 -3.46 -18.49
N LYS A 25 12.10 -3.21 -18.64
CA LYS A 25 12.62 -2.11 -19.45
C LYS A 25 12.28 -2.29 -20.93
N GLU A 26 12.43 -3.50 -21.45
CA GLU A 26 12.06 -3.85 -22.82
C GLU A 26 10.56 -3.65 -23.12
N ASN A 27 9.70 -3.80 -22.10
CA ASN A 27 8.26 -3.52 -22.19
C ASN A 27 7.91 -2.05 -21.93
N GLY A 28 8.90 -1.17 -21.79
CA GLY A 28 8.69 0.28 -21.66
C GLY A 28 8.24 0.73 -20.27
N LEU A 29 8.48 -0.08 -19.24
CA LEU A 29 8.34 0.35 -17.84
C LEU A 29 9.56 1.21 -17.44
N ASN A 30 9.32 2.17 -16.56
CA ASN A 30 10.33 3.11 -16.06
C ASN A 30 10.27 3.32 -14.55
N ALA A 31 9.38 2.62 -13.84
CA ALA A 31 9.43 2.48 -12.39
C ALA A 31 9.19 1.03 -11.94
N VAL A 32 9.66 0.68 -10.75
CA VAL A 32 9.45 -0.62 -10.13
C VAL A 32 9.25 -0.46 -8.62
N LEU A 33 8.26 -1.15 -8.07
CA LEU A 33 8.05 -1.23 -6.63
C LEU A 33 8.60 -2.55 -6.11
N HIS A 34 9.62 -2.48 -5.27
CA HIS A 34 10.15 -3.64 -4.56
C HIS A 34 9.46 -3.78 -3.20
N THR A 35 9.06 -5.01 -2.87
CA THR A 35 8.61 -5.30 -1.51
C THR A 35 9.81 -5.43 -0.57
N PHE A 36 9.71 -4.84 0.62
CA PHE A 36 10.71 -4.94 1.68
C PHE A 36 10.04 -5.30 2.99
N SER A 37 9.68 -6.57 3.08
CA SER A 37 9.02 -7.18 4.23
C SER A 37 9.98 -7.34 5.43
N GLU A 38 9.44 -7.76 6.58
CA GLU A 38 10.25 -8.11 7.76
C GLU A 38 11.29 -9.20 7.46
N ARG A 39 10.91 -10.18 6.62
CA ARG A 39 11.84 -11.23 6.16
C ARG A 39 12.98 -10.64 5.36
N ASP A 40 12.69 -9.69 4.49
CA ASP A 40 13.70 -9.06 3.63
C ASP A 40 14.68 -8.25 4.49
N ARG A 41 14.16 -7.46 5.41
CA ARG A 41 14.96 -6.71 6.38
C ARG A 41 15.82 -7.60 7.28
N GLN A 42 15.33 -8.79 7.63
CA GLN A 42 16.08 -9.69 8.52
C GLN A 42 17.17 -10.48 7.79
N TYR A 43 16.93 -10.90 6.55
CA TYR A 43 17.77 -11.90 5.88
C TYR A 43 18.34 -11.46 4.52
N TYR A 44 17.79 -10.41 3.91
CA TYR A 44 18.07 -10.02 2.53
C TYR A 44 18.38 -8.53 2.36
N THR A 45 18.68 -7.76 3.42
CA THR A 45 18.99 -6.32 3.31
C THR A 45 20.07 -6.01 2.28
N GLU A 46 21.22 -6.68 2.34
CA GLU A 46 22.30 -6.49 1.37
C GLU A 46 21.89 -6.92 -0.04
N THR A 47 21.14 -8.01 -0.15
CA THR A 47 20.60 -8.49 -1.43
C THR A 47 19.57 -7.53 -2.02
N MET A 48 18.76 -6.88 -1.20
CA MET A 48 17.83 -5.85 -1.65
C MET A 48 18.58 -4.61 -2.13
N ALA A 49 19.69 -4.22 -1.50
CA ALA A 49 20.54 -3.14 -2.01
C ALA A 49 21.12 -3.47 -3.39
N GLU A 50 21.57 -4.70 -3.61
CA GLU A 50 22.02 -5.16 -4.95
C GLU A 50 20.88 -5.09 -5.99
N ILE A 51 19.66 -5.47 -5.61
CA ILE A 51 18.49 -5.42 -6.52
C ILE A 51 18.06 -3.98 -6.81
N VAL A 52 18.12 -3.09 -5.83
CA VAL A 52 17.86 -1.65 -6.01
C VAL A 52 18.91 -1.03 -6.93
N GLU A 53 20.19 -1.30 -6.71
CA GLU A 53 21.28 -0.85 -7.61
C GLU A 53 21.05 -1.35 -9.04
N ALA A 54 20.70 -2.63 -9.21
CA ALA A 54 20.38 -3.21 -10.52
C ALA A 54 19.15 -2.57 -11.20
N SER A 55 18.21 -2.04 -10.42
CA SER A 55 17.05 -1.30 -10.93
C SER A 55 17.49 0.09 -11.40
N HIS A 56 18.30 0.80 -10.62
CA HIS A 56 18.86 2.11 -10.99
C HIS A 56 19.76 2.04 -12.21
N ASP A 57 20.55 0.99 -12.37
CA ASP A 57 21.39 0.75 -13.57
C ASP A 57 20.58 0.67 -14.87
N ARG A 58 19.25 0.46 -14.77
CA ARG A 58 18.29 0.41 -15.87
C ARG A 58 17.38 1.65 -15.95
N ASP A 59 17.74 2.70 -15.21
CA ASP A 59 17.01 3.96 -15.11
C ASP A 59 15.56 3.80 -14.60
N PHE A 60 15.32 2.89 -13.66
CA PHE A 60 14.03 2.80 -12.96
C PHE A 60 13.96 3.78 -11.78
N THR A 61 12.81 4.44 -11.59
CA THR A 61 12.42 4.96 -10.27
C THR A 61 12.11 3.77 -9.36
N VAL A 62 12.71 3.71 -8.17
CA VAL A 62 12.56 2.60 -7.23
C VAL A 62 11.66 2.97 -6.06
N TYR A 63 10.51 2.31 -5.99
CA TYR A 63 9.60 2.36 -4.86
C TYR A 63 9.90 1.23 -3.88
N MET A 64 9.76 1.50 -2.58
CA MET A 64 9.92 0.50 -1.52
C MET A 64 8.68 0.40 -0.65
N ASN A 65 8.15 -0.81 -0.51
CA ASN A 65 6.88 -1.11 0.16
C ASN A 65 7.09 -1.92 1.45
N PRO A 66 6.49 -1.53 2.60
CA PRO A 66 6.61 -2.22 3.89
C PRO A 66 5.70 -3.48 3.95
N TRP A 67 5.82 -4.33 2.94
CA TRP A 67 4.88 -5.40 2.59
C TRP A 67 4.45 -6.25 3.79
N SER A 68 3.17 -6.12 4.15
CA SER A 68 2.49 -6.77 5.28
C SER A 68 3.11 -6.58 6.67
N ILE A 69 4.02 -5.61 6.86
CA ILE A 69 4.65 -5.36 8.16
C ILE A 69 3.58 -5.05 9.20
N GLY A 70 3.63 -5.74 10.34
CA GLY A 70 2.61 -5.61 11.39
C GLY A 70 1.20 -6.04 10.97
N ARG A 71 0.99 -6.56 9.75
CA ARG A 71 -0.33 -6.80 9.13
C ARG A 71 -1.24 -5.56 9.11
N VAL A 72 -0.65 -4.39 8.91
CA VAL A 72 -1.36 -3.10 8.78
C VAL A 72 -1.08 -2.39 7.45
N PHE A 73 -0.33 -3.03 6.56
CA PHE A 73 -0.07 -2.60 5.19
C PHE A 73 -0.48 -3.73 4.24
N GLY A 74 -0.77 -3.39 2.98
CA GLY A 74 -1.11 -4.33 1.92
C GLY A 74 -0.12 -5.49 1.78
N GLY A 75 -0.63 -6.67 1.38
CA GLY A 75 0.19 -7.80 0.95
C GLY A 75 -0.02 -9.16 1.61
N GLU A 76 0.71 -10.15 1.10
CA GLU A 76 0.61 -11.58 1.46
C GLU A 76 1.78 -12.10 2.30
N ALA A 77 2.69 -11.22 2.73
CA ALA A 77 3.77 -11.60 3.63
C ALA A 77 3.25 -11.87 5.06
N LEU A 78 3.98 -12.71 5.79
CA LEU A 78 3.72 -12.90 7.22
C LEU A 78 4.46 -11.84 8.02
N SER A 79 3.84 -11.36 9.10
CA SER A 79 4.48 -10.51 10.09
C SER A 79 4.97 -11.35 11.27
N GLU A 80 6.29 -11.40 11.48
CA GLU A 80 6.91 -11.95 12.67
C GLU A 80 6.86 -10.96 13.84
N PHE A 81 6.81 -9.64 13.57
CA PHE A 81 6.73 -8.57 14.55
C PHE A 81 5.60 -8.82 15.55
N ILE A 82 4.37 -9.03 15.08
CA ILE A 82 3.21 -9.31 15.96
C ILE A 82 3.32 -10.65 16.71
N GLY A 83 4.14 -11.58 16.22
CA GLY A 83 4.44 -12.84 16.91
C GLY A 83 5.48 -12.67 18.02
N LYS A 84 6.43 -11.74 17.86
CA LYS A 84 7.47 -11.39 18.84
C LYS A 84 6.98 -10.36 19.86
N HIS A 85 6.07 -9.49 19.45
CA HIS A 85 5.53 -8.36 20.21
C HIS A 85 3.99 -8.44 20.27
N PRO A 86 3.42 -9.52 20.83
CA PRO A 86 1.97 -9.65 20.95
C PRO A 86 1.34 -8.52 21.80
N GLU A 87 2.13 -7.85 22.64
CA GLU A 87 1.79 -6.65 23.40
C GLU A 87 1.41 -5.45 22.52
N SER A 88 2.12 -5.28 21.39
CA SER A 88 1.93 -4.20 20.41
C SER A 88 0.74 -4.40 19.48
N CYS A 89 0.05 -5.54 19.60
CA CYS A 89 -1.13 -5.84 18.80
C CYS A 89 -2.33 -4.97 19.17
N GLN A 90 -3.17 -4.70 18.17
CA GLN A 90 -4.47 -4.06 18.36
C GLN A 90 -5.36 -4.91 19.27
N VAL A 91 -6.22 -4.21 20.01
CA VAL A 91 -7.18 -4.83 20.93
C VAL A 91 -8.58 -4.43 20.53
N LEU A 92 -9.45 -5.42 20.36
CA LEU A 92 -10.88 -5.24 20.08
C LEU A 92 -11.58 -4.54 21.23
N SER A 93 -12.73 -3.96 20.95
CA SER A 93 -13.56 -3.32 21.95
C SER A 93 -14.04 -4.24 23.07
N THR A 94 -14.03 -5.56 22.82
CA THR A 94 -14.29 -6.65 23.79
C THR A 94 -13.12 -6.97 24.70
N GLY A 95 -11.91 -6.49 24.37
CA GLY A 95 -10.67 -6.76 25.11
C GLY A 95 -9.79 -7.85 24.50
N ASP A 96 -10.23 -8.53 23.44
CA ASP A 96 -9.43 -9.56 22.75
C ASP A 96 -8.36 -8.93 21.86
N ARG A 97 -7.16 -9.51 21.85
CA ARG A 97 -6.08 -9.10 20.93
C ARG A 97 -6.33 -9.69 19.54
N VAL A 98 -6.06 -8.89 18.51
CA VAL A 98 -6.09 -9.33 17.10
C VAL A 98 -4.69 -9.28 16.50
N PRO A 99 -4.38 -10.09 15.47
CA PRO A 99 -3.03 -10.23 14.95
C PRO A 99 -2.66 -9.10 13.99
N THR A 100 -2.74 -7.84 14.44
CA THR A 100 -2.34 -6.65 13.71
C THR A 100 -1.67 -5.67 14.67
N ALA A 101 -0.61 -4.98 14.25
CA ALA A 101 0.09 -4.02 15.09
C ALA A 101 -0.74 -2.74 15.29
N CYS A 102 -0.53 -2.03 16.40
CA CYS A 102 -1.18 -0.76 16.64
C CYS A 102 -0.30 0.42 16.20
N PHE A 103 -0.85 1.33 15.39
CA PHE A 103 -0.16 2.56 14.97
C PHE A 103 0.26 3.48 16.14
N ASN A 104 -0.39 3.35 17.29
CA ASN A 104 -0.09 4.12 18.49
C ASN A 104 0.88 3.41 19.45
N ASP A 105 1.24 2.16 19.16
CA ASP A 105 2.18 1.42 19.99
C ASP A 105 3.62 1.95 19.78
N PRO A 106 4.35 2.34 20.85
CA PRO A 106 5.69 2.90 20.72
C PRO A 106 6.72 1.94 20.12
N GLU A 107 6.59 0.63 20.36
CA GLU A 107 7.51 -0.37 19.84
C GLU A 107 7.30 -0.60 18.34
N PHE A 108 6.04 -0.60 17.88
CA PHE A 108 5.74 -0.61 16.45
C PHE A 108 6.23 0.65 15.74
N ARG A 109 6.00 1.84 16.30
CA ARG A 109 6.55 3.08 15.75
C ARG A 109 8.06 3.04 15.64
N GLU A 110 8.76 2.60 16.68
CA GLU A 110 10.23 2.46 16.65
C GLU A 110 10.70 1.46 15.58
N TYR A 111 10.00 0.33 15.42
CA TYR A 111 10.31 -0.62 14.36
C TYR A 111 10.19 0.03 12.97
N MET A 112 9.13 0.81 12.74
CA MET A 112 8.90 1.49 11.46
C MET A 112 9.90 2.62 11.19
N ARG A 113 10.33 3.38 12.21
CA ARG A 113 11.46 4.33 12.05
C ARG A 113 12.73 3.63 11.56
N GLY A 114 13.01 2.45 12.13
CA GLY A 114 14.13 1.61 11.69
C GLY A 114 13.94 1.12 10.25
N TRP A 115 12.73 0.74 9.86
CA TRP A 115 12.43 0.35 8.49
C TRP A 115 12.64 1.49 7.49
N VAL A 116 12.18 2.71 7.81
CA VAL A 116 12.43 3.92 6.98
C VAL A 116 13.92 4.15 6.79
N ALA A 117 14.70 4.07 7.88
CA ALA A 117 16.15 4.24 7.82
C ALA A 117 16.83 3.19 6.93
N ASP A 118 16.43 1.92 7.07
CA ASP A 118 17.01 0.82 6.28
C ASP A 118 16.61 0.92 4.81
N ALA A 119 15.36 1.28 4.49
CA ALA A 119 14.90 1.48 3.12
C ALA A 119 15.65 2.63 2.42
N ALA A 120 15.92 3.72 3.15
CA ALA A 120 16.76 4.81 2.65
C ALA A 120 18.23 4.39 2.46
N GLU A 121 18.80 3.57 3.35
CA GLU A 121 20.18 3.07 3.21
C GLU A 121 20.34 2.10 2.03
N ILE A 122 19.32 1.28 1.75
CA ILE A 122 19.24 0.40 0.58
C ILE A 122 19.19 1.19 -0.74
N GLY A 123 18.77 2.46 -0.69
CA GLY A 123 18.75 3.36 -1.84
C GLY A 123 17.39 3.49 -2.53
N ALA A 124 16.27 3.33 -1.81
CA ALA A 124 14.96 3.63 -2.38
C ALA A 124 14.85 5.11 -2.82
N ASP A 125 14.05 5.39 -3.84
CA ASP A 125 13.70 6.76 -4.26
C ASP A 125 12.40 7.22 -3.61
N VAL A 126 11.43 6.30 -3.49
CA VAL A 126 10.09 6.56 -2.95
C VAL A 126 9.73 5.50 -1.91
N LEU A 127 9.23 5.92 -0.74
CA LEU A 127 8.60 4.97 0.19
C LEU A 127 7.10 4.94 -0.06
N PHE A 128 6.59 3.73 -0.31
CA PHE A 128 5.20 3.48 -0.68
C PHE A 128 4.43 2.91 0.52
N TRP A 129 3.61 3.75 1.15
CA TRP A 129 2.77 3.41 2.28
C TRP A 129 1.48 2.76 1.78
N ASP A 130 1.50 1.44 1.75
CA ASP A 130 0.51 0.60 1.08
C ASP A 130 -0.72 0.33 1.96
N GLU A 131 -1.84 1.00 1.65
CA GLU A 131 -3.14 0.80 2.29
C GLU A 131 -3.06 0.76 3.83
N PRO A 132 -2.48 1.75 4.51
CA PRO A 132 -2.30 1.66 5.96
C PRO A 132 -3.66 1.60 6.67
N HIS A 133 -3.97 0.47 7.31
CA HIS A 133 -5.31 0.16 7.81
C HIS A 133 -5.32 -0.35 9.26
N TRP A 134 -6.42 -0.06 9.96
CA TRP A 134 -6.76 -0.73 11.21
C TRP A 134 -7.22 -2.17 10.93
N TYR A 135 -7.36 -3.01 11.95
CA TYR A 135 -7.89 -4.37 11.76
C TYR A 135 -9.24 -4.38 11.01
N ILE A 136 -9.26 -5.01 9.83
CA ILE A 136 -10.44 -5.25 8.99
C ILE A 136 -10.87 -6.71 9.18
N PRO A 137 -11.94 -7.01 9.93
CA PRO A 137 -12.32 -8.39 10.26
C PRO A 137 -12.48 -9.33 9.05
N GLU A 138 -12.99 -8.81 7.95
CA GLU A 138 -13.31 -9.54 6.71
C GLU A 138 -12.06 -10.16 6.05
N TRP A 139 -10.87 -9.65 6.37
CA TRP A 139 -9.61 -10.10 5.80
C TRP A 139 -8.92 -11.22 6.61
N PHE A 140 -9.54 -11.65 7.70
CA PHE A 140 -8.99 -12.65 8.61
C PHE A 140 -9.96 -13.82 8.79
N ASP A 141 -9.42 -15.04 8.90
CA ASP A 141 -10.18 -16.26 9.21
C ASP A 141 -10.65 -16.33 10.68
N HIS A 142 -11.03 -15.20 11.28
CA HIS A 142 -11.44 -15.08 12.66
C HIS A 142 -12.76 -14.30 12.80
N GLU A 143 -13.83 -15.00 13.17
CA GLU A 143 -15.12 -14.37 13.47
C GLU A 143 -15.00 -13.46 14.71
N VAL A 144 -15.30 -12.17 14.54
CA VAL A 144 -15.44 -11.21 15.64
C VAL A 144 -16.91 -10.87 15.83
N PRO A 145 -17.35 -10.52 17.06
CA PRO A 145 -18.72 -10.08 17.27
C PRO A 145 -19.06 -8.83 16.45
N GLU A 146 -20.30 -8.77 15.96
CA GLU A 146 -20.80 -7.63 15.18
C GLU A 146 -20.68 -6.31 15.98
N GLY A 147 -20.24 -5.24 15.31
CA GLY A 147 -20.04 -3.93 15.93
C GLY A 147 -18.80 -3.80 16.83
N THR A 148 -17.92 -4.81 16.84
CA THR A 148 -16.60 -4.67 17.45
C THR A 148 -15.68 -3.82 16.59
N TRP A 149 -14.72 -3.18 17.24
CA TRP A 149 -13.78 -2.27 16.58
C TRP A 149 -12.45 -2.30 17.30
N THR A 150 -11.39 -1.99 16.57
CA THR A 150 -10.06 -1.71 17.12
C THR A 150 -9.74 -0.23 16.93
N CYS A 151 -8.86 0.37 17.73
CA CYS A 151 -8.02 -0.26 18.74
C CYS A 151 -8.30 0.33 20.13
N ARG A 152 -8.45 -0.54 21.14
CA ARG A 152 -8.52 -0.20 22.57
C ARG A 152 -7.33 -0.76 23.36
N CYS A 153 -6.15 -0.84 22.75
CA CYS A 153 -4.94 -1.18 23.50
C CYS A 153 -4.62 -0.10 24.56
N GLU A 154 -3.68 -0.36 25.46
CA GLU A 154 -3.29 0.58 26.51
C GLU A 154 -2.85 1.93 25.93
N SER A 155 -2.00 1.93 24.90
CA SER A 155 -1.54 3.15 24.22
C SER A 155 -2.69 3.96 23.61
N CYS A 156 -3.67 3.31 22.97
CA CYS A 156 -4.83 4.01 22.43
C CYS A 156 -5.73 4.61 23.52
N GLN A 157 -5.94 3.90 24.63
CA GLN A 157 -6.74 4.41 25.74
C GLN A 157 -6.07 5.61 26.42
N GLU A 158 -4.75 5.55 26.62
CA GLU A 158 -3.97 6.64 27.20
C GLU A 158 -3.94 7.88 26.30
N LEU A 159 -3.70 7.71 25.00
CA LEU A 159 -3.70 8.82 24.04
C LEU A 159 -5.08 9.47 23.92
N TYR A 160 -6.14 8.65 23.91
CA TYR A 160 -7.51 9.16 23.87
C TYR A 160 -7.86 9.99 25.12
N GLU A 161 -7.50 9.48 26.32
CA GLU A 161 -7.75 10.22 27.57
C GLU A 161 -6.96 11.54 27.61
N GLN A 162 -5.74 11.56 27.07
CA GLN A 162 -4.94 12.78 26.96
C GLN A 162 -5.57 13.81 26.02
N GLU A 163 -6.11 13.37 24.88
CA GLU A 163 -6.68 14.27 23.86
C GLU A 163 -8.07 14.80 24.23
N TYR A 164 -8.92 13.95 24.81
CA TYR A 164 -10.33 14.27 25.04
C TYR A 164 -10.70 14.50 26.51
N ASP A 165 -9.76 14.33 27.45
CA ASP A 165 -9.98 14.44 28.92
C ASP A 165 -11.14 13.52 29.40
N GLU A 166 -11.31 12.38 28.75
CA GLU A 166 -12.34 11.38 29.07
C GLU A 166 -11.87 9.95 28.78
N GLN A 167 -12.47 8.96 29.47
CA GLN A 167 -12.15 7.55 29.24
C GLN A 167 -12.62 7.10 27.86
N MET A 168 -11.77 6.36 27.15
CA MET A 168 -12.10 5.79 25.83
C MET A 168 -13.36 4.90 25.89
N PRO A 169 -14.43 5.25 25.16
CA PRO A 169 -15.66 4.48 25.11
C PRO A 169 -15.45 3.00 24.76
N ALA A 170 -16.34 2.12 25.23
CA ALA A 170 -16.39 0.72 24.79
C ALA A 170 -17.22 0.51 23.52
N THR A 171 -18.21 1.37 23.31
CA THR A 171 -19.04 1.40 22.11
C THR A 171 -18.43 2.34 21.09
N ARG A 172 -18.46 1.97 19.82
CA ARG A 172 -18.00 2.84 18.74
C ARG A 172 -18.87 4.09 18.66
N THR A 173 -18.23 5.24 18.47
CA THR A 173 -18.87 6.54 18.31
C THR A 173 -18.12 7.30 17.23
N GLU A 174 -18.71 8.35 16.64
CA GLU A 174 -18.03 9.23 15.69
C GLU A 174 -16.68 9.76 16.21
N ARG A 175 -16.57 10.04 17.51
CA ARG A 175 -15.29 10.44 18.14
C ARG A 175 -14.21 9.36 18.12
N ILE A 176 -14.61 8.09 18.16
CA ILE A 176 -13.67 6.98 18.02
C ILE A 176 -13.16 6.93 16.58
N ASP A 177 -14.02 7.18 15.60
CA ASP A 177 -13.62 7.24 14.19
C ASP A 177 -12.66 8.39 13.94
N GLU A 178 -12.98 9.59 14.46
CA GLU A 178 -12.08 10.76 14.42
C GLU A 178 -10.71 10.47 15.07
N PHE A 179 -10.71 9.81 16.23
CA PHE A 179 -9.48 9.43 16.92
C PHE A 179 -8.63 8.42 16.12
N ARG A 180 -9.27 7.43 15.51
CA ARG A 180 -8.60 6.41 14.69
C ARG A 180 -7.98 7.04 13.44
N GLU A 181 -8.71 7.93 12.77
CA GLU A 181 -8.20 8.68 11.62
C GLU A 181 -7.04 9.58 12.02
N ALA A 182 -7.17 10.33 13.13
CA ALA A 182 -6.09 11.17 13.65
C ALA A 182 -4.85 10.38 14.06
N SER A 183 -5.03 9.20 14.65
CA SER A 183 -3.94 8.30 15.03
C SER A 183 -3.20 7.75 13.81
N LEU A 184 -3.94 7.37 12.76
CA LEU A 184 -3.37 6.91 11.50
C LEU A 184 -2.59 8.05 10.80
N LEU A 185 -3.21 9.23 10.70
CA LEU A 185 -2.55 10.41 10.13
C LEU A 185 -1.30 10.81 10.94
N SER A 186 -1.33 10.74 12.27
CA SER A 186 -0.16 11.00 13.11
C SER A 186 0.96 9.98 12.91
N PHE A 187 0.62 8.73 12.62
CA PHE A 187 1.63 7.72 12.28
C PHE A 187 2.24 8.02 10.91
N LEU A 188 1.41 8.30 9.90
CA LEU A 188 1.88 8.62 8.56
C LEU A 188 2.72 9.90 8.56
N ASP A 189 2.27 10.96 9.21
CA ASP A 189 2.99 12.22 9.36
C ASP A 189 4.42 12.01 9.88
N GLU A 190 4.56 11.25 10.98
CA GLU A 190 5.87 10.93 11.54
C GLU A 190 6.74 10.12 10.56
N MET A 191 6.19 9.09 9.92
CA MET A 191 6.97 8.27 9.00
C MET A 191 7.37 9.06 7.74
N MET A 192 6.47 9.89 7.22
CA MET A 192 6.70 10.71 6.02
C MET A 192 7.69 11.84 6.29
N GLU A 193 7.63 12.49 7.46
CA GLU A 193 8.63 13.46 7.91
C GLU A 193 10.03 12.82 7.89
N LEU A 194 10.17 11.63 8.47
CA LEU A 194 11.44 10.90 8.47
C LEU A 194 11.91 10.53 7.06
N THR A 195 11.00 10.11 6.17
CA THR A 195 11.32 9.87 4.75
C THR A 195 11.88 11.13 4.08
N ALA A 196 11.20 12.27 4.27
CA ALA A 196 11.61 13.55 3.71
C ALA A 196 12.96 14.02 4.28
N GLU A 197 13.24 13.80 5.57
CA GLU A 197 14.55 14.06 6.18
C GLU A 197 15.69 13.24 5.56
N LYS A 198 15.38 12.05 5.02
CA LYS A 198 16.32 11.22 4.26
C LYS A 198 16.46 11.65 2.80
N GLY A 199 15.62 12.55 2.32
CA GLY A 199 15.61 13.06 0.95
C GLY A 199 14.92 12.13 -0.04
N LEU A 200 14.03 11.25 0.44
CA LEU A 200 13.18 10.38 -0.38
C LEU A 200 11.78 11.01 -0.53
N GLU A 201 11.04 10.57 -1.54
CA GLU A 201 9.62 10.94 -1.71
C GLU A 201 8.69 9.97 -0.94
N ASN A 202 7.50 10.44 -0.57
CA ASN A 202 6.43 9.64 0.01
C ASN A 202 5.28 9.44 -0.97
N ALA A 203 4.89 8.18 -1.17
CA ALA A 203 3.65 7.80 -1.84
C ALA A 203 2.74 7.10 -0.84
N VAL A 204 1.48 7.53 -0.71
CA VAL A 204 0.50 6.87 0.18
C VAL A 204 -0.65 6.34 -0.65
N CYS A 205 -0.85 5.02 -0.60
CA CYS A 205 -2.00 4.35 -1.20
C CYS A 205 -3.12 4.23 -0.19
N LEU A 206 -4.27 4.81 -0.51
CA LEU A 206 -5.49 4.61 0.25
C LEU A 206 -6.36 3.58 -0.47
N LEU A 207 -6.95 2.67 0.31
CA LEU A 207 -8.02 1.79 -0.17
C LEU A 207 -9.09 2.65 -0.86
N PRO A 208 -9.68 2.20 -1.98
CA PRO A 208 -10.67 2.94 -2.76
C PRO A 208 -12.04 2.97 -2.06
N SER A 209 -12.07 3.54 -0.85
CA SER A 209 -13.27 3.81 -0.06
C SER A 209 -13.11 5.08 0.77
N GLU A 210 -14.21 5.80 0.95
CA GLU A 210 -14.30 7.05 1.74
C GLU A 210 -15.03 6.80 3.07
N ASP A 211 -14.58 5.77 3.82
CA ASP A 211 -15.17 5.39 5.11
C ASP A 211 -14.12 5.15 6.21
N SER A 212 -14.59 5.16 7.47
CA SER A 212 -13.73 5.01 8.66
C SER A 212 -13.34 3.56 9.00
N ASP A 213 -13.93 2.59 8.31
CA ASP A 213 -13.58 1.17 8.45
C ASP A 213 -12.32 0.86 7.66
N HIS A 214 -12.21 1.42 6.45
CA HIS A 214 -11.10 1.20 5.52
C HIS A 214 -9.98 2.24 5.60
N GLY A 215 -10.09 3.24 6.50
CA GLY A 215 -9.02 4.19 6.75
C GLY A 215 -9.53 5.60 6.99
N LEU A 216 -9.36 6.46 5.99
CA LEU A 216 -9.69 7.88 6.06
C LEU A 216 -10.98 8.17 5.29
N ARG A 217 -11.97 8.76 5.95
CA ARG A 217 -13.17 9.31 5.28
C ARG A 217 -12.88 10.50 4.38
N ASP A 218 -11.89 11.31 4.78
CA ASP A 218 -11.57 12.58 4.14
C ASP A 218 -10.10 12.57 3.71
N TRP A 219 -9.89 12.32 2.43
CA TRP A 219 -8.56 12.22 1.83
C TRP A 219 -7.87 13.58 1.73
N GLU A 220 -8.64 14.68 1.78
CA GLU A 220 -8.10 16.04 1.78
C GLU A 220 -7.14 16.25 2.96
N ARG A 221 -7.44 15.63 4.11
CA ARG A 221 -6.57 15.70 5.30
C ARG A 221 -5.18 15.11 5.07
N LEU A 222 -5.09 14.06 4.26
CA LEU A 222 -3.82 13.46 3.88
C LEU A 222 -3.15 14.27 2.77
N ALA A 223 -3.91 14.68 1.75
CA ALA A 223 -3.41 15.50 0.64
C ALA A 223 -2.80 16.83 1.12
N ALA A 224 -3.33 17.41 2.21
CA ALA A 224 -2.82 18.63 2.83
C ALA A 224 -1.52 18.44 3.64
N ASN A 225 -1.01 17.22 3.81
CA ASN A 225 0.21 16.97 4.56
C ASN A 225 1.45 17.44 3.77
N GLU A 226 2.33 18.22 4.40
CA GLU A 226 3.50 18.82 3.74
C GLU A 226 4.60 17.83 3.35
N HIS A 227 4.52 16.59 3.84
CA HIS A 227 5.49 15.53 3.56
C HIS A 227 5.00 14.51 2.53
N LEU A 228 3.79 14.67 1.99
CA LEU A 228 3.27 13.82 0.93
C LEU A 228 3.74 14.31 -0.44
N ASP A 229 4.20 13.41 -1.31
CA ASP A 229 4.61 13.73 -2.68
C ASP A 229 3.68 13.10 -3.72
N VAL A 230 3.15 11.90 -3.44
CA VAL A 230 2.29 11.15 -4.36
C VAL A 230 1.04 10.65 -3.65
N LEU A 231 -0.12 11.11 -4.09
CA LEU A 231 -1.41 10.56 -3.66
C LEU A 231 -1.76 9.38 -4.54
N VAL A 232 -2.07 8.24 -3.92
CA VAL A 232 -2.28 6.97 -4.61
C VAL A 232 -3.59 6.33 -4.15
N THR A 233 -4.24 5.62 -5.07
CA THR A 233 -5.27 4.62 -4.74
C THR A 233 -5.25 3.49 -5.75
N ASP A 234 -5.93 2.41 -5.43
CA ASP A 234 -5.91 1.16 -6.15
C ASP A 234 -7.33 0.60 -6.32
N PRO A 235 -8.11 1.15 -7.27
CA PRO A 235 -9.50 0.79 -7.51
C PRO A 235 -9.63 -0.61 -8.14
N TYR A 236 -9.32 -1.65 -7.37
CA TYR A 236 -9.37 -3.06 -7.73
C TYR A 236 -10.83 -3.54 -7.86
N TRP A 237 -11.45 -3.23 -9.00
CA TRP A 237 -12.86 -3.45 -9.28
C TRP A 237 -13.35 -4.86 -8.94
N ALA A 238 -12.57 -5.91 -9.23
CA ALA A 238 -12.98 -7.29 -8.97
C ALA A 238 -12.90 -7.66 -7.47
N VAL A 239 -12.04 -7.01 -6.69
CA VAL A 239 -12.01 -7.18 -5.22
C VAL A 239 -13.21 -6.50 -4.56
N PHE A 240 -13.60 -5.33 -5.09
CA PHE A 240 -14.69 -4.52 -4.54
C PHE A 240 -16.08 -4.90 -5.09
N ASP A 241 -16.16 -5.86 -6.02
CA ASP A 241 -17.41 -6.24 -6.72
C ASP A 241 -18.06 -5.05 -7.46
N GLU A 242 -17.20 -4.23 -8.09
CA GLU A 242 -17.55 -3.00 -8.81
C GLU A 242 -17.27 -3.12 -10.31
N GLU A 243 -17.86 -2.23 -11.12
CA GLU A 243 -17.74 -2.26 -12.59
C GLU A 243 -16.51 -1.47 -13.10
N SER A 244 -15.80 -2.05 -14.07
CA SER A 244 -14.76 -1.37 -14.86
C SER A 244 -15.35 -0.85 -16.18
N PRO A 245 -15.04 0.39 -16.62
CA PRO A 245 -14.05 1.31 -16.05
C PRO A 245 -14.60 2.34 -15.07
N GLU A 246 -15.89 2.33 -14.73
CA GLU A 246 -16.56 3.39 -13.97
C GLU A 246 -15.93 3.61 -12.58
N PHE A 247 -15.66 2.52 -11.85
CA PHE A 247 -15.03 2.58 -10.53
C PHE A 247 -13.63 3.20 -10.57
N ILE A 248 -12.83 2.80 -11.56
CA ILE A 248 -11.47 3.31 -11.78
C ILE A 248 -11.52 4.79 -12.18
N SER A 249 -12.45 5.17 -13.05
CA SER A 249 -12.58 6.56 -13.52
C SER A 249 -12.93 7.50 -12.37
N TYR A 250 -13.83 7.08 -11.47
CA TYR A 250 -14.20 7.87 -10.29
C TYR A 250 -13.00 8.13 -9.37
N PHE A 251 -12.25 7.10 -8.99
CA PHE A 251 -11.08 7.26 -8.12
C PHE A 251 -9.90 7.96 -8.82
N THR A 252 -9.78 7.79 -10.13
CA THR A 252 -8.83 8.55 -10.94
C THR A 252 -9.13 10.05 -10.86
N ASP A 253 -10.39 10.45 -11.12
CA ASP A 253 -10.80 11.85 -11.03
C ASP A 253 -10.57 12.42 -9.62
N THR A 254 -10.85 11.64 -8.57
CA THR A 254 -10.62 12.02 -7.16
C THR A 254 -9.14 12.29 -6.89
N VAL A 255 -8.26 11.34 -7.22
CA VAL A 255 -6.81 11.48 -6.96
C VAL A 255 -6.21 12.60 -7.79
N VAL A 256 -6.57 12.73 -9.07
CA VAL A 256 -6.07 13.82 -9.94
C VAL A 256 -6.54 15.18 -9.40
N SER A 257 -7.82 15.33 -9.05
CA SER A 257 -8.36 16.60 -8.56
C SER A 257 -7.68 17.05 -7.25
N LEU A 258 -7.50 16.13 -6.29
CA LEU A 258 -6.80 16.43 -5.04
C LEU A 258 -5.32 16.72 -5.28
N SER A 259 -4.68 15.99 -6.19
CA SER A 259 -3.27 16.21 -6.52
C SER A 259 -3.04 17.59 -7.15
N GLU A 260 -3.93 18.03 -8.05
CA GLU A 260 -3.89 19.38 -8.62
C GLU A 260 -4.11 20.49 -7.57
N GLU A 261 -5.00 20.26 -6.61
CA GLU A 261 -5.29 21.22 -5.54
C GLU A 261 -4.11 21.39 -4.57
N TYR A 262 -3.43 20.28 -4.26
CA TYR A 262 -2.38 20.21 -3.25
C TYR A 262 -0.93 20.15 -3.80
N ASP A 263 -0.75 20.30 -5.12
CA ASP A 263 0.56 20.25 -5.81
C ASP A 263 1.30 18.91 -5.60
N LEU A 264 0.54 17.81 -5.67
CA LEU A 264 1.04 16.43 -5.55
C LEU A 264 1.12 15.75 -6.93
N LYS A 265 1.81 14.62 -6.99
CA LYS A 265 1.69 13.67 -8.11
C LYS A 265 0.52 12.72 -7.86
N SER A 266 -0.12 12.28 -8.93
CA SER A 266 -1.23 11.33 -8.92
C SER A 266 -0.81 9.93 -9.40
N GLN A 267 -1.28 8.89 -8.72
CA GLN A 267 -0.99 7.50 -9.10
C GLN A 267 -2.23 6.60 -8.98
N ILE A 268 -2.40 5.70 -9.94
CA ILE A 268 -3.42 4.65 -9.92
C ILE A 268 -2.80 3.27 -10.12
N TRP A 269 -3.26 2.30 -9.32
CA TRP A 269 -2.88 0.89 -9.47
C TRP A 269 -3.99 0.07 -10.15
N ILE A 270 -3.57 -0.78 -11.08
CA ILE A 270 -4.43 -1.70 -11.83
C ILE A 270 -4.31 -3.10 -11.22
N GLN A 271 -5.46 -3.77 -11.05
CA GLN A 271 -5.52 -5.11 -10.50
C GLN A 271 -4.86 -6.12 -11.46
N GLY A 272 -3.80 -6.79 -10.99
CA GLY A 272 -3.14 -7.88 -11.70
C GLY A 272 -3.19 -9.21 -10.94
N PHE A 273 -4.20 -9.41 -10.08
CA PHE A 273 -4.30 -10.58 -9.21
C PHE A 273 -5.75 -11.04 -9.04
N ARG A 274 -5.95 -12.33 -8.78
CA ARG A 274 -7.26 -12.99 -8.57
C ARG A 274 -8.29 -12.73 -9.69
N LEU A 275 -7.81 -12.57 -10.92
CA LEU A 275 -8.67 -12.46 -12.09
C LEU A 275 -8.81 -13.82 -12.78
N ASP A 276 -10.02 -14.14 -13.23
CA ASP A 276 -10.28 -15.33 -14.04
C ASP A 276 -9.79 -15.17 -15.49
N ASP A 277 -9.92 -16.24 -16.28
CA ASP A 277 -9.50 -16.27 -17.69
C ASP A 277 -10.61 -15.83 -18.67
N ASP A 278 -11.72 -15.27 -18.17
CA ASP A 278 -12.82 -14.84 -19.01
C ASP A 278 -12.35 -13.66 -19.90
N PRO A 279 -12.63 -13.69 -21.22
CA PRO A 279 -12.21 -12.62 -22.13
C PRO A 279 -12.70 -11.21 -21.75
N GLU A 280 -13.81 -11.13 -21.02
CA GLU A 280 -14.36 -9.87 -20.50
C GLU A 280 -13.47 -9.32 -19.38
N THR A 281 -13.04 -10.15 -18.43
CA THR A 281 -12.11 -9.78 -17.37
C THR A 281 -10.78 -9.28 -17.92
N ILE A 282 -10.24 -9.93 -18.96
CA ILE A 282 -9.02 -9.47 -19.64
C ILE A 282 -9.24 -8.12 -20.34
N ASP A 283 -10.42 -7.89 -20.92
CA ASP A 283 -10.79 -6.60 -21.51
C ASP A 283 -10.99 -5.52 -20.43
N ASP A 284 -11.45 -5.88 -19.24
CA ASP A 284 -11.59 -4.95 -18.11
C ASP A 284 -10.26 -4.44 -17.59
N VAL A 285 -9.20 -5.26 -17.61
CA VAL A 285 -7.82 -4.78 -17.36
C VAL A 285 -7.43 -3.69 -18.36
N ARG A 286 -7.78 -3.86 -19.64
CA ARG A 286 -7.49 -2.85 -20.67
C ARG A 286 -8.27 -1.58 -20.44
N LYS A 287 -9.57 -1.70 -20.17
CA LYS A 287 -10.46 -0.56 -19.88
C LYS A 287 -9.99 0.20 -18.64
N ALA A 288 -9.63 -0.50 -17.56
CA ALA A 288 -9.13 0.08 -16.32
C ALA A 288 -7.82 0.84 -16.56
N THR A 289 -6.85 0.21 -17.24
CA THR A 289 -5.56 0.85 -17.56
C THR A 289 -5.77 2.10 -18.42
N ARG A 290 -6.63 2.02 -19.45
CA ARG A 290 -6.93 3.16 -20.31
C ARG A 290 -7.67 4.27 -19.57
N ALA A 291 -8.60 3.94 -18.68
CA ALA A 291 -9.33 4.91 -17.88
C ALA A 291 -8.40 5.72 -16.98
N ALA A 292 -7.44 5.08 -16.32
CA ALA A 292 -6.43 5.77 -15.52
C ALA A 292 -5.59 6.73 -16.37
N ILE A 293 -5.08 6.25 -17.52
CA ILE A 293 -4.24 7.05 -18.43
C ILE A 293 -5.01 8.22 -19.03
N ASP A 294 -6.22 7.99 -19.55
CA ASP A 294 -7.07 9.02 -20.16
C ASP A 294 -7.57 10.04 -19.12
N GLY A 295 -7.67 9.63 -17.84
CA GLY A 295 -7.95 10.50 -16.70
C GLY A 295 -6.79 11.42 -16.31
N GLY A 296 -5.59 11.24 -16.89
CA GLY A 296 -4.50 12.19 -16.78
C GLY A 296 -3.60 12.01 -15.56
N VAL A 297 -3.53 10.80 -14.99
CA VAL A 297 -2.61 10.49 -13.88
C VAL A 297 -1.14 10.72 -14.25
N ASP A 298 -0.31 11.06 -13.27
CA ASP A 298 1.14 11.18 -13.45
C ASP A 298 1.82 9.82 -13.56
N SER A 299 1.24 8.80 -12.92
CA SER A 299 1.79 7.45 -12.89
C SER A 299 0.70 6.36 -12.86
N VAL A 300 0.96 5.24 -13.54
CA VAL A 300 0.07 4.07 -13.54
C VAL A 300 0.87 2.79 -13.29
N PHE A 301 0.47 2.04 -12.27
CA PHE A 301 1.14 0.83 -11.85
C PHE A 301 0.19 -0.37 -11.96
N MET A 302 0.74 -1.58 -12.04
CA MET A 302 -0.06 -2.80 -11.88
C MET A 302 0.43 -3.59 -10.67
N TRP A 303 -0.49 -4.00 -9.80
CA TRP A 303 -0.13 -4.90 -8.71
C TRP A 303 -0.05 -6.34 -9.20
N GLY A 304 1.19 -6.83 -9.18
CA GLY A 304 1.58 -8.21 -9.43
C GLY A 304 2.32 -8.39 -10.74
N TYR A 305 3.65 -8.29 -10.78
CA TYR A 305 4.41 -8.69 -11.99
C TYR A 305 4.02 -10.10 -12.45
N ASP A 306 3.91 -10.27 -13.77
CA ASP A 306 3.38 -11.50 -14.39
C ASP A 306 2.04 -11.95 -13.77
N ALA A 307 1.19 -10.98 -13.43
CA ALA A 307 -0.12 -11.18 -12.82
C ALA A 307 -0.11 -12.19 -11.65
N CYS A 308 0.85 -11.96 -10.73
CA CYS A 308 1.06 -12.75 -9.52
C CYS A 308 1.31 -14.26 -9.74
N ARG A 309 1.75 -14.69 -10.92
CA ARG A 309 1.98 -16.11 -11.27
C ARG A 309 2.77 -16.90 -10.22
N SER A 310 3.67 -16.26 -9.48
CA SER A 310 4.49 -16.90 -8.44
C SER A 310 3.79 -17.12 -7.09
N ILE A 311 2.62 -16.50 -6.85
CA ILE A 311 1.85 -16.62 -5.61
C ILE A 311 0.49 -17.28 -5.91
N SER A 312 0.44 -18.61 -5.80
CA SER A 312 -0.72 -19.41 -6.22
C SER A 312 -2.07 -19.06 -5.57
N GLY A 313 -2.08 -18.38 -4.42
CA GLY A 313 -3.31 -17.96 -3.74
C GLY A 313 -3.92 -16.66 -4.28
N ILE A 314 -3.19 -15.93 -5.11
CA ILE A 314 -3.63 -14.67 -5.71
C ILE A 314 -3.31 -14.59 -7.21
N ALA A 315 -2.65 -15.59 -7.79
CA ALA A 315 -2.38 -15.63 -9.22
C ALA A 315 -3.67 -15.55 -10.03
N CYS A 316 -3.63 -14.85 -11.16
CA CYS A 316 -4.72 -14.92 -12.14
C CYS A 316 -4.75 -16.31 -12.80
N GLU A 317 -5.91 -16.70 -13.36
CA GLU A 317 -6.06 -17.99 -14.04
C GLU A 317 -5.29 -18.03 -15.38
N ASP A 318 -5.22 -16.90 -16.11
CA ASP A 318 -4.32 -16.68 -17.24
C ASP A 318 -3.40 -15.46 -17.00
N PRO A 319 -2.26 -15.66 -16.31
CA PRO A 319 -1.38 -14.55 -15.96
C PRO A 319 -0.75 -13.83 -17.15
N ASP A 320 -0.47 -14.56 -18.23
CA ASP A 320 0.14 -13.97 -19.43
C ASP A 320 -0.88 -13.07 -20.14
N ALA A 321 -2.16 -13.46 -20.22
CA ALA A 321 -3.21 -12.62 -20.81
C ALA A 321 -3.43 -11.31 -20.02
N VAL A 322 -3.50 -11.39 -18.69
CA VAL A 322 -3.67 -10.22 -17.81
C VAL A 322 -2.47 -9.28 -17.91
N TRP A 323 -1.25 -9.80 -17.80
CA TRP A 323 -0.02 -9.01 -17.88
C TRP A 323 0.08 -8.27 -19.22
N ASN A 324 -0.17 -8.97 -20.33
CA ASN A 324 -0.14 -8.34 -21.65
C ASN A 324 -1.28 -7.33 -21.84
N ALA A 325 -2.45 -7.55 -21.23
CA ALA A 325 -3.54 -6.59 -21.29
C ALA A 325 -3.19 -5.24 -20.67
N TYR A 326 -2.47 -5.24 -19.56
CA TYR A 326 -1.90 -4.02 -18.97
C TYR A 326 -0.86 -3.38 -19.89
N LEU A 327 0.15 -4.15 -20.31
CA LEU A 327 1.27 -3.62 -21.11
C LEU A 327 0.84 -3.03 -22.47
N ASP A 328 -0.12 -3.67 -23.15
CA ASP A 328 -0.60 -3.24 -24.46
C ASP A 328 -1.27 -1.85 -24.45
N GLU A 329 -1.78 -1.41 -23.28
CA GLU A 329 -2.43 -0.10 -23.13
C GLU A 329 -1.46 1.00 -22.71
N LEU A 330 -0.24 0.65 -22.29
CA LEU A 330 0.77 1.63 -21.92
C LEU A 330 1.27 2.37 -23.17
N PRO A 331 1.45 3.71 -23.10
CA PRO A 331 1.99 4.46 -24.21
C PRO A 331 3.45 4.06 -24.47
N ALA A 332 3.75 3.81 -25.75
CA ALA A 332 5.12 3.66 -26.23
C ALA A 332 5.91 4.96 -25.99
N GLU A 333 7.21 4.82 -25.74
CA GLU A 333 8.13 5.96 -25.58
C GLU A 333 8.29 6.82 -26.84
#